data_AF-A0A517SPD7-F1
#
_entry.id   AF-A0A517SPD7-F1
#
_cell.length_a   1.000
_cell.length_b   1.000
_cell.length_c   1.000
_cell.angle_alpha   90.00
_cell.angle_beta   90.00
_cell.angle_gamma   90.00
#
_symmetry.space_group_name_H-M   'P 1'
#
loop_
_entity.id
_entity.type
_entity.pdbx_description
1 polymer ?
#
loop_
_entity_poly.entity_id
_entity_poly.type
_entity_poly.pdbx_seq_one_letter_code
_entity_poly.pdbx_strand_id
1 'polypeptide(L)'
;MRGNLNRENREIRSATGKYPVRAANRPAGKAAMNADRKSDESIVLPTQANNAGTEPAAESVEERDSAKMSTSQHDRPRTSSRTKRRSRGLLGVRETARDCPALKFENLLHHINVPLLHEAFDDLKKSAAAGIDEVTWQQYEQDREASIEALHGRIHRGAYRAKPSKRIYIPKADGRQRPIGITALEDKIVQKATGWVMQCIYEQDFLGFSYGGRPGRGAHDALDALCVGVSSKKVNWILDADVKGFFDNVDHQWLMKFIEHRISDKRILRLIGKWLRAGVSEDGEWSKTTVGTPQGAVISPLLANIYLHYVLDLWIDHWRRQRGRKDVVVVRYVDDFVIGFESKADAEMCLEALRERFGKFGLELHPEKTRLLEFGRYAIERRSERGDGRPDTFDFLGFTHRCDTSPKTGWFMIRRETIASRMARTLSAIKAELRRRRHQSVGQQGRWLGSVVRGWLAYYAVPGNVSRLRRFRDEVSRLWLRTLCRRSQRHRWPWPRMKRLLLTYLPHAKVRHPYPDQRFRARIKAGAV
;
A
#
# COMPACT_ATOMS: atom_id res chain seq x y z
N MET A 1 -11.21 6.85 -60.79
CA MET A 1 -10.63 8.08 -61.35
C MET A 1 -10.64 9.16 -60.28
N ARG A 2 -9.54 9.93 -60.21
CA ARG A 2 -9.32 11.16 -59.41
C ARG A 2 -10.51 12.14 -59.61
N GLY A 3 -10.91 13.06 -58.75
CA GLY A 3 -10.33 13.75 -57.60
C GLY A 3 -10.96 15.17 -57.53
N ASN A 4 -10.83 15.86 -56.38
CA ASN A 4 -10.97 17.31 -56.16
C ASN A 4 -12.37 17.96 -56.28
N LEU A 5 -12.91 18.62 -55.25
CA LEU A 5 -12.56 19.90 -54.57
C LEU A 5 -13.12 21.15 -55.27
N ASN A 6 -13.81 21.95 -54.45
CA ASN A 6 -14.12 23.38 -54.52
C ASN A 6 -15.25 23.83 -55.48
N ARG A 7 -16.33 24.49 -55.01
CA ARG A 7 -16.55 25.77 -54.26
C ARG A 7 -16.79 26.94 -55.23
N GLU A 8 -17.73 27.82 -54.81
CA GLU A 8 -18.09 29.17 -55.32
C GLU A 8 -19.19 29.22 -56.40
N ASN A 9 -20.10 30.20 -56.46
CA ASN A 9 -20.51 31.35 -55.63
C ASN A 9 -21.83 31.90 -56.22
N ARG A 10 -22.66 32.56 -55.41
CA ARG A 10 -23.59 33.68 -55.77
C ARG A 10 -24.10 34.29 -54.46
N GLU A 11 -23.63 35.47 -54.05
CA GLU A 11 -24.28 36.79 -54.25
C GLU A 11 -25.64 36.91 -53.52
N ILE A 12 -26.01 37.91 -52.70
CA ILE A 12 -25.77 39.37 -52.72
C ILE A 12 -26.45 40.05 -51.48
N ARG A 13 -25.98 41.25 -51.07
CA ARG A 13 -26.63 42.34 -50.23
C ARG A 13 -26.93 42.05 -48.74
N SER A 14 -26.95 43.01 -47.79
CA SER A 14 -26.48 44.40 -47.63
C SER A 14 -26.79 44.86 -46.18
N ALA A 15 -25.89 45.65 -45.59
CA ALA A 15 -26.16 46.82 -44.73
C ALA A 15 -26.66 46.68 -43.25
N THR A 16 -25.74 47.09 -42.36
CA THR A 16 -25.86 48.17 -41.34
C THR A 16 -26.53 47.98 -39.97
N GLY A 17 -25.69 48.19 -38.93
CA GLY A 17 -25.95 49.04 -37.75
C GLY A 17 -26.58 48.34 -36.54
N LYS A 18 -26.27 48.63 -35.27
CA LYS A 18 -25.43 49.60 -34.56
C LYS A 18 -25.32 49.08 -33.10
N TYR A 19 -24.19 49.29 -32.43
CA TYR A 19 -24.08 49.20 -30.95
C TYR A 19 -24.87 50.33 -30.26
N PRO A 20 -25.12 50.19 -28.95
CA PRO A 20 -24.63 51.23 -28.06
C PRO A 20 -23.87 50.71 -26.82
N VAL A 21 -23.19 51.69 -26.22
CA VAL A 21 -22.17 51.68 -25.17
C VAL A 21 -22.73 52.43 -23.93
N ARG A 22 -22.04 52.34 -22.77
CA ARG A 22 -22.14 53.13 -21.51
C ARG A 22 -23.20 52.67 -20.48
N ALA A 23 -23.03 52.77 -19.15
CA ALA A 23 -21.95 53.25 -18.28
C ALA A 23 -22.19 52.81 -16.80
N ALA A 24 -21.09 52.77 -16.04
CA ALA A 24 -20.84 53.21 -14.65
C ALA A 24 -21.88 53.03 -13.50
N ASN A 25 -21.42 52.47 -12.36
CA ASN A 25 -21.32 53.21 -11.08
C ASN A 25 -20.65 52.41 -9.94
N ARG A 26 -19.78 53.10 -9.18
CA ARG A 26 -19.34 52.84 -7.78
C ARG A 26 -19.97 53.94 -6.90
N PRO A 27 -20.21 53.72 -5.59
CA PRO A 27 -19.27 54.11 -4.51
C PRO A 27 -19.21 53.07 -3.36
N ALA A 28 -18.07 52.79 -2.70
CA ALA A 28 -17.40 53.49 -1.57
C ALA A 28 -18.12 53.42 -0.20
N GLY A 29 -17.43 52.83 0.80
CA GLY A 29 -17.79 52.89 2.23
C GLY A 29 -16.83 52.05 3.10
N LYS A 30 -15.94 52.72 3.86
CA LYS A 30 -15.00 52.15 4.86
C LYS A 30 -15.56 52.37 6.27
N ALA A 31 -15.35 51.42 7.18
CA ALA A 31 -15.19 51.65 8.62
C ALA A 31 -14.29 50.56 9.25
N ALA A 32 -13.36 50.99 10.11
CA ALA A 32 -12.56 50.17 11.05
C ALA A 32 -13.34 50.01 12.38
N MET A 33 -13.07 49.13 13.35
CA MET A 33 -11.81 48.77 14.03
C MET A 33 -12.07 47.61 15.05
N ASN A 34 -10.99 46.91 15.42
CA ASN A 34 -10.70 46.18 16.69
C ASN A 34 -11.13 44.70 16.96
N ALA A 35 -10.07 43.88 16.96
CA ALA A 35 -9.59 42.97 18.03
C ALA A 35 -10.25 41.59 18.31
N ASP A 36 -9.34 40.61 18.25
CA ASP A 36 -9.11 39.49 19.20
C ASP A 36 -9.28 38.03 18.72
N ARG A 37 -8.13 37.33 18.80
CA ARG A 37 -7.86 35.92 19.18
C ARG A 37 -8.67 34.73 18.62
N LYS A 38 -7.87 33.79 18.06
CA LYS A 38 -8.01 32.31 18.03
C LYS A 38 -9.25 31.80 17.24
N SER A 39 -9.21 30.77 16.41
CA SER A 39 -8.42 29.53 16.36
C SER A 39 -8.62 28.90 14.97
N ASP A 40 -7.60 28.18 14.49
CA ASP A 40 -7.60 27.52 13.18
C ASP A 40 -8.64 26.39 13.12
N GLU A 41 -9.76 26.63 12.43
CA GLU A 41 -10.66 25.59 11.95
C GLU A 41 -10.17 25.03 10.61
N SER A 42 -9.91 23.73 10.60
CA SER A 42 -9.65 22.95 9.40
C SER A 42 -10.94 22.73 8.62
N ILE A 43 -11.08 23.39 7.46
CA ILE A 43 -12.21 23.19 6.54
C ILE A 43 -11.73 22.73 5.16
N VAL A 44 -12.56 21.83 4.62
CA VAL A 44 -12.49 20.99 3.45
C VAL A 44 -12.53 21.78 2.12
N LEU A 45 -11.98 21.16 1.07
CA LEU A 45 -11.84 21.64 -0.31
C LEU A 45 -13.19 21.98 -1.00
N PRO A 46 -13.13 22.77 -2.09
CA PRO A 46 -13.81 22.30 -3.31
C PRO A 46 -13.01 22.54 -4.60
N THR A 47 -13.21 21.69 -5.61
CA THR A 47 -12.93 22.01 -7.02
C THR A 47 -13.89 21.25 -7.95
N GLN A 48 -14.61 21.99 -8.80
CA GLN A 48 -15.20 21.60 -10.10
C GLN A 48 -14.71 22.65 -11.15
N ALA A 49 -14.75 22.53 -12.48
CA ALA A 49 -15.44 21.65 -13.44
C ALA A 49 -14.69 21.55 -14.81
N ASN A 50 -14.92 20.43 -15.50
CA ASN A 50 -15.10 20.08 -16.94
C ASN A 50 -14.35 20.72 -18.14
N ASN A 51 -13.87 19.85 -19.06
CA ASN A 51 -14.39 19.72 -20.43
C ASN A 51 -13.90 18.43 -21.14
N ALA A 52 -14.72 17.96 -22.11
CA ALA A 52 -14.80 16.64 -22.73
C ALA A 52 -13.82 16.35 -23.90
N GLY A 53 -13.64 15.06 -24.21
CA GLY A 53 -13.01 14.55 -25.45
C GLY A 53 -12.68 13.04 -25.38
N THR A 54 -13.18 12.26 -26.34
CA THR A 54 -13.24 10.79 -26.41
C THR A 54 -12.00 10.16 -27.12
N GLU A 55 -11.72 8.86 -26.83
CA GLU A 55 -10.75 7.89 -27.41
C GLU A 55 -9.44 7.61 -26.63
N PRO A 56 -8.77 6.44 -26.86
CA PRO A 56 -9.13 5.09 -26.46
C PRO A 56 -8.32 4.63 -25.21
N ALA A 57 -8.92 3.70 -24.46
CA ALA A 57 -8.48 3.31 -23.12
C ALA A 57 -7.17 2.48 -23.12
N ALA A 58 -6.06 3.13 -22.82
CA ALA A 58 -4.85 2.49 -22.31
C ALA A 58 -4.94 2.46 -20.78
N GLU A 59 -5.38 1.32 -20.21
CA GLU A 59 -5.41 1.11 -18.77
C GLU A 59 -3.99 1.13 -18.19
N SER A 60 -3.66 2.22 -17.49
CA SER A 60 -2.37 2.40 -16.85
C SER A 60 -2.36 1.78 -15.45
N VAL A 61 -1.85 0.54 -15.39
CA VAL A 61 -1.17 -0.13 -14.27
C VAL A 61 -1.60 0.30 -12.85
N GLU A 62 -2.59 -0.42 -12.31
CA GLU A 62 -2.78 -0.55 -10.86
C GLU A 62 -1.85 -1.63 -10.29
N GLU A 63 -0.59 -1.28 -10.05
CA GLU A 63 0.16 -1.87 -8.94
C GLU A 63 -0.33 -1.21 -7.64
N ARG A 64 -0.65 -2.02 -6.62
CA ARG A 64 -1.08 -1.52 -5.31
C ARG A 64 -0.13 -0.42 -4.85
N ASP A 65 -0.66 0.80 -4.71
CA ASP A 65 -0.05 1.83 -3.89
C ASP A 65 0.10 1.26 -2.49
N SER A 66 1.34 0.86 -2.16
CA SER A 66 1.78 0.74 -0.78
C SER A 66 1.34 2.02 -0.10
N ALA A 67 0.48 1.87 0.91
CA ALA A 67 -0.19 2.90 1.70
C ALA A 67 0.30 4.34 1.42
N LYS A 68 -0.60 5.23 0.97
CA LYS A 68 -0.38 6.67 0.93
C LYS A 68 0.45 7.10 2.15
N MET A 69 1.64 7.55 1.82
CA MET A 69 2.72 7.92 2.73
C MET A 69 2.26 9.12 3.57
N SER A 70 1.61 8.86 4.71
CA SER A 70 1.51 9.83 5.79
C SER A 70 2.91 9.99 6.38
N THR A 71 3.70 10.86 5.76
CA THR A 71 5.10 11.09 6.11
C THR A 71 5.19 12.07 7.26
N SER A 72 4.87 11.59 8.45
CA SER A 72 5.30 12.19 9.72
C SER A 72 5.17 11.17 10.83
N GLN A 73 6.20 10.34 11.00
CA GLN A 73 6.87 10.10 12.28
C GLN A 73 8.00 9.09 12.04
N HIS A 74 9.16 9.40 12.61
CA HIS A 74 10.40 8.68 12.44
C HIS A 74 10.31 7.19 12.81
N ASP A 75 10.72 6.31 11.89
CA ASP A 75 11.34 5.04 12.26
C ASP A 75 12.75 5.33 12.80
N ARG A 76 12.81 5.69 14.08
CA ARG A 76 13.96 5.31 14.92
C ARG A 76 13.78 3.83 15.26
N PRO A 77 14.84 3.07 15.54
CA PRO A 77 14.70 1.72 16.08
C PRO A 77 13.84 1.83 17.35
N ARG A 78 12.57 1.45 17.22
CA ARG A 78 11.60 1.44 18.32
C ARG A 78 12.19 0.47 19.33
N THR A 79 12.50 1.02 20.49
CA THR A 79 13.26 0.38 21.57
C THR A 79 12.80 -1.06 21.84
N SER A 80 13.79 -1.95 21.90
CA SER A 80 13.70 -3.36 22.36
C SER A 80 12.95 -3.54 23.70
N SER A 81 12.77 -2.47 24.47
CA SER A 81 12.12 -2.49 25.79
C SER A 81 10.58 -2.56 25.77
N ARG A 82 9.88 -2.26 24.66
CA ARG A 82 8.40 -2.33 24.61
C ARG A 82 7.84 -3.69 24.19
N THR A 83 8.65 -4.55 23.57
CA THR A 83 8.26 -5.93 23.23
C THR A 83 8.11 -6.81 24.48
N LYS A 84 8.66 -6.37 25.62
CA LYS A 84 8.74 -7.12 26.88
C LYS A 84 7.49 -7.08 27.77
N ARG A 85 6.41 -6.42 27.37
CA ARG A 85 5.17 -6.35 28.18
C ARG A 85 3.96 -7.05 27.56
N ARG A 86 4.16 -7.91 26.56
CA ARG A 86 3.10 -8.88 26.19
C ARG A 86 2.88 -9.81 27.37
N SER A 87 1.64 -9.89 27.85
CA SER A 87 1.27 -10.70 29.02
C SER A 87 1.85 -12.11 28.91
N ARG A 88 2.30 -12.68 30.04
CA ARG A 88 2.85 -14.04 30.13
C ARG A 88 1.96 -15.09 29.43
N GLY A 89 0.64 -14.85 29.43
CA GLY A 89 -0.35 -15.67 28.71
C GLY A 89 -0.19 -15.69 27.19
N LEU A 90 0.09 -14.55 26.53
CA LEU A 90 0.26 -14.52 25.07
C LEU A 90 1.56 -15.17 24.59
N LEU A 91 2.59 -15.18 25.45
CA LEU A 91 3.81 -15.95 25.20
C LEU A 91 3.51 -17.46 25.26
N GLY A 92 2.77 -17.90 26.28
CA GLY A 92 2.32 -19.29 26.38
C GLY A 92 1.51 -19.74 25.16
N VAL A 93 0.57 -18.94 24.68
CA VAL A 93 -0.20 -19.26 23.44
C VAL A 93 0.73 -19.48 22.25
N ARG A 94 1.77 -18.65 22.11
CA ARG A 94 2.73 -18.78 21.02
C ARG A 94 3.59 -20.04 21.14
N GLU A 95 4.08 -20.34 22.33
CA GLU A 95 4.86 -21.54 22.61
C GLU A 95 4.04 -22.79 22.31
N THR A 96 2.81 -22.86 22.83
CA THR A 96 1.89 -23.97 22.52
C THR A 96 1.55 -24.07 21.04
N ALA A 97 1.36 -22.95 20.33
CA ALA A 97 1.08 -22.98 18.89
C ALA A 97 2.25 -23.57 18.09
N ARG A 98 3.49 -23.29 18.52
CA ARG A 98 4.72 -23.81 17.93
C ARG A 98 4.91 -25.29 18.22
N ASP A 99 4.72 -25.70 19.48
CA ASP A 99 5.00 -27.07 19.92
C ASP A 99 3.87 -28.04 19.53
N CYS A 100 2.63 -27.53 19.38
CA CYS A 100 1.45 -28.30 19.00
C CYS A 100 0.75 -27.73 17.74
N PRO A 101 1.28 -27.99 16.52
CA PRO A 101 0.74 -27.44 15.27
C PRO A 101 -0.68 -27.88 14.90
N ALA A 102 -1.19 -28.97 15.50
CA ALA A 102 -2.54 -29.48 15.26
C ALA A 102 -3.58 -29.01 16.30
N LEU A 103 -3.16 -28.35 17.38
CA LEU A 103 -4.04 -27.97 18.48
C LEU A 103 -5.10 -26.94 18.03
N LYS A 104 -6.33 -27.07 18.54
CA LYS A 104 -7.36 -26.04 18.43
C LYS A 104 -7.47 -25.27 19.75
N PHE A 105 -7.43 -23.95 19.66
CA PHE A 105 -7.46 -23.06 20.82
C PHE A 105 -8.90 -22.69 21.20
N GLU A 106 -9.31 -23.05 22.41
CA GLU A 106 -10.73 -22.99 22.84
C GLU A 106 -11.07 -21.80 23.75
N ASN A 107 -10.08 -21.27 24.47
CA ASN A 107 -10.27 -20.21 25.45
C ASN A 107 -9.27 -19.08 25.17
N LEU A 108 -9.51 -18.28 24.14
CA LEU A 108 -8.64 -17.17 23.75
C LEU A 108 -9.17 -15.81 24.20
N LEU A 109 -10.49 -15.66 24.36
CA LEU A 109 -11.09 -14.36 24.73
C LEU A 109 -10.56 -13.81 26.06
N HIS A 110 -10.20 -14.69 27.01
CA HIS A 110 -9.69 -14.26 28.32
C HIS A 110 -8.35 -13.50 28.23
N HIS A 111 -7.60 -13.65 27.13
CA HIS A 111 -6.40 -12.83 26.87
C HIS A 111 -6.73 -11.39 26.45
N ILE A 112 -7.96 -11.12 26.00
CA ILE A 112 -8.45 -9.77 25.74
C ILE A 112 -8.90 -9.17 27.07
N ASN A 113 -7.92 -8.74 27.86
CA ASN A 113 -8.11 -8.09 29.15
C ASN A 113 -7.96 -6.56 29.04
N VAL A 114 -8.32 -5.84 30.10
CA VAL A 114 -8.22 -4.37 30.19
C VAL A 114 -6.81 -3.87 29.80
N PRO A 115 -5.70 -4.41 30.35
CA PRO A 115 -4.35 -4.01 29.92
C PRO A 115 -4.09 -4.14 28.42
N LEU A 116 -4.50 -5.26 27.78
CA LEU A 116 -4.31 -5.47 26.35
C LEU A 116 -5.13 -4.47 25.51
N LEU A 117 -6.32 -4.10 25.98
CA LEU A 117 -7.16 -3.08 25.33
C LEU A 117 -6.54 -1.67 25.45
N HIS A 118 -5.93 -1.33 26.59
CA HIS A 118 -5.15 -0.09 26.72
C HIS A 118 -3.96 -0.07 25.75
N GLU A 119 -3.18 -1.15 25.70
CA GLU A 119 -2.06 -1.25 24.76
C GLU A 119 -2.54 -1.12 23.30
N ALA A 120 -3.68 -1.74 22.97
CA ALA A 120 -4.27 -1.64 21.65
C ALA A 120 -4.67 -0.20 21.31
N PHE A 121 -5.30 0.52 22.24
CA PHE A 121 -5.66 1.93 22.09
C PHE A 121 -4.44 2.83 21.88
N ASP A 122 -3.40 2.65 22.69
CA ASP A 122 -2.18 3.46 22.64
C ASP A 122 -1.38 3.25 21.34
N ASP A 123 -1.45 2.05 20.76
CA ASP A 123 -0.80 1.76 19.48
C ASP A 123 -1.62 2.26 18.27
N LEU A 124 -2.86 2.72 18.45
CA LEU A 124 -3.63 3.34 17.37
C LEU A 124 -3.02 4.70 16.98
N LYS A 125 -3.20 5.10 15.72
CA LYS A 125 -2.78 6.42 15.26
C LYS A 125 -3.70 7.47 15.89
N LYS A 126 -3.13 8.39 16.68
CA LYS A 126 -3.86 9.50 17.32
C LYS A 126 -4.64 10.38 16.33
N SER A 127 -4.15 10.50 15.10
CA SER A 127 -4.79 11.28 14.01
C SER A 127 -5.68 10.44 13.10
N ALA A 128 -6.07 9.23 13.50
CA ALA A 128 -6.99 8.41 12.72
C ALA A 128 -8.36 9.09 12.62
N ALA A 129 -8.95 9.06 11.43
CA ALA A 129 -10.31 9.56 11.21
C ALA A 129 -11.31 8.80 12.10
N ALA A 130 -12.28 9.55 12.63
CA ALA A 130 -13.38 9.00 13.41
C ALA A 130 -14.30 8.12 12.54
N GLY A 131 -14.93 7.14 13.18
CA GLY A 131 -15.90 6.26 12.51
C GLY A 131 -17.26 6.93 12.34
N ILE A 132 -18.29 6.10 12.16
CA ILE A 132 -19.68 6.57 12.07
C ILE A 132 -20.18 7.22 13.37
N ASP A 133 -19.57 6.90 14.51
CA ASP A 133 -19.89 7.45 15.82
C ASP A 133 -19.16 8.77 16.13
N GLU A 134 -18.32 9.24 15.21
CA GLU A 134 -17.60 10.52 15.29
C GLU A 134 -16.68 10.69 16.51
N VAL A 135 -16.52 9.63 17.30
CA VAL A 135 -15.61 9.61 18.45
C VAL A 135 -14.16 9.61 17.97
N THR A 136 -13.46 10.70 18.29
CA THR A 136 -12.03 10.86 18.00
C THR A 136 -11.16 10.22 19.08
N TRP A 137 -9.89 9.98 18.73
CA TRP A 137 -8.93 9.44 19.68
C TRP A 137 -8.74 10.37 20.90
N GLN A 138 -8.69 11.70 20.70
CA GLN A 138 -8.53 12.65 21.80
C GLN A 138 -9.74 12.70 22.74
N GLN A 139 -10.96 12.59 22.20
CA GLN A 139 -12.17 12.53 23.04
C GLN A 139 -12.18 11.26 23.89
N TYR A 140 -11.85 10.11 23.28
CA TYR A 140 -11.80 8.83 24.01
C TYR A 140 -10.69 8.79 25.06
N GLU A 141 -9.58 9.51 24.86
CA GLU A 141 -8.49 9.60 25.84
C GLU A 141 -8.92 10.26 27.16
N GLN A 142 -9.92 11.15 27.14
CA GLN A 142 -10.37 11.90 28.33
C GLN A 142 -10.99 10.99 29.40
N ASP A 143 -11.72 9.95 28.98
CA ASP A 143 -12.36 8.97 29.86
C ASP A 143 -11.90 7.54 29.54
N ARG A 144 -10.61 7.42 29.21
CA ARG A 144 -10.00 6.19 28.68
C ARG A 144 -10.24 4.97 29.59
N GLU A 145 -10.11 5.17 30.90
CA GLU A 145 -10.07 4.08 31.86
C GLU A 145 -11.46 3.48 32.06
N ALA A 146 -12.47 4.32 32.36
CA ALA A 146 -13.85 3.86 32.47
C ALA A 146 -14.37 3.31 31.13
N SER A 147 -14.04 3.96 30.01
CA SER A 147 -14.46 3.51 28.67
C SER A 147 -13.91 2.13 28.31
N ILE A 148 -12.62 1.86 28.60
CA ILE A 148 -12.00 0.56 28.31
C ILE A 148 -12.53 -0.53 29.26
N GLU A 149 -12.75 -0.23 30.54
CA GLU A 149 -13.38 -1.17 31.47
C GLU A 149 -14.80 -1.54 31.04
N ALA A 150 -15.60 -0.54 30.65
CA ALA A 150 -16.94 -0.75 30.12
C ALA A 150 -16.93 -1.56 28.80
N LEU A 151 -15.98 -1.27 27.90
CA LEU A 151 -15.78 -2.02 26.66
C LEU A 151 -15.42 -3.47 26.96
N HIS A 152 -14.46 -3.71 27.86
CA HIS A 152 -14.09 -5.05 28.32
C HIS A 152 -15.30 -5.82 28.86
N GLY A 153 -16.08 -5.21 29.76
CA GLY A 153 -17.30 -5.81 30.29
C GLY A 153 -18.32 -6.18 29.21
N ARG A 154 -18.52 -5.31 28.21
CA ARG A 154 -19.40 -5.58 27.06
C ARG A 154 -18.89 -6.73 26.18
N ILE A 155 -17.58 -6.86 25.99
CA ILE A 155 -16.97 -7.96 25.21
C ILE A 155 -17.20 -9.29 25.91
N HIS A 156 -16.84 -9.39 27.20
CA HIS A 156 -16.89 -10.65 27.95
C HIS A 156 -18.30 -11.14 28.23
N ARG A 157 -19.26 -10.23 28.43
CA ARG A 157 -20.70 -10.59 28.54
C ARG A 157 -21.38 -10.79 27.18
N GLY A 158 -20.68 -10.60 26.07
CA GLY A 158 -21.20 -10.77 24.71
C GLY A 158 -22.10 -9.63 24.19
N ALA A 159 -22.26 -8.55 24.97
CA ALA A 159 -23.08 -7.38 24.66
C ALA A 159 -22.43 -6.42 23.64
N TYR A 160 -21.14 -6.58 23.33
CA TYR A 160 -20.45 -5.79 22.31
C TYR A 160 -21.12 -5.92 20.93
N ARG A 161 -21.37 -4.79 20.26
CA ARG A 161 -21.92 -4.73 18.89
C ARG A 161 -20.94 -3.98 17.99
N ALA A 162 -20.54 -4.62 16.89
CA ALA A 162 -19.73 -3.97 15.87
C ALA A 162 -20.56 -2.92 15.14
N LYS A 163 -19.98 -1.73 14.91
CA LYS A 163 -20.63 -0.66 14.16
C LYS A 163 -20.32 -0.80 12.67
N PRO A 164 -21.21 -0.35 11.77
CA PRO A 164 -20.91 -0.29 10.36
C PRO A 164 -19.72 0.62 10.09
N SER A 165 -18.92 0.27 9.08
CA SER A 165 -17.78 1.11 8.68
C SER A 165 -18.25 2.30 7.83
N LYS A 166 -17.74 3.50 8.09
CA LYS A 166 -18.01 4.69 7.26
C LYS A 166 -17.24 4.59 5.95
N ARG A 167 -17.93 4.53 4.81
CA ARG A 167 -17.31 4.47 3.48
C ARG A 167 -16.74 5.83 3.11
N ILE A 168 -15.48 5.86 2.69
CA ILE A 168 -14.88 7.02 2.05
C ILE A 168 -14.18 6.58 0.77
N TYR A 169 -14.17 7.47 -0.22
CA TYR A 169 -13.51 7.20 -1.48
C TYR A 169 -12.16 7.87 -1.55
N ILE A 170 -11.13 7.08 -1.83
CA ILE A 170 -9.82 7.60 -2.16
C ILE A 170 -9.63 7.56 -3.67
N PRO A 171 -9.39 8.70 -4.34
CA PRO A 171 -9.14 8.71 -5.77
C PRO A 171 -7.87 7.92 -6.08
N LYS A 172 -7.97 7.05 -7.08
CA LYS A 172 -6.86 6.32 -7.69
C LYS A 172 -6.27 7.16 -8.84
N ALA A 173 -5.13 6.71 -9.35
CA ALA A 173 -4.39 7.42 -10.38
C ALA A 173 -5.01 7.29 -11.79
N ASP A 174 -5.78 6.24 -12.01
CA ASP A 174 -6.53 5.93 -13.24
C ASP A 174 -7.91 6.63 -13.29
N GLY A 175 -8.23 7.45 -12.28
CA GLY A 175 -9.52 8.14 -12.16
C GLY A 175 -10.61 7.32 -11.45
N ARG A 176 -10.39 6.01 -11.24
CA ARG A 176 -11.30 5.19 -10.42
C ARG A 176 -11.20 5.60 -8.95
N GLN A 177 -12.18 5.19 -8.14
CA GLN A 177 -12.18 5.44 -6.70
C GLN A 177 -11.98 4.14 -5.94
N ARG A 178 -11.12 4.17 -4.92
CA ARG A 178 -10.93 3.05 -3.99
C ARG A 178 -11.78 3.30 -2.75
N PRO A 179 -12.80 2.48 -2.50
CA PRO A 179 -13.54 2.59 -1.26
C PRO A 179 -12.67 2.17 -0.08
N ILE A 180 -12.78 2.87 1.04
CA ILE A 180 -12.17 2.53 2.34
C ILE A 180 -13.26 2.61 3.40
N GLY A 181 -13.33 1.59 4.25
CA GLY A 181 -14.18 1.59 5.44
C GLY A 181 -13.39 2.12 6.64
N ILE A 182 -13.86 3.22 7.23
CA ILE A 182 -13.36 3.71 8.52
C ILE A 182 -14.23 3.12 9.62
N THR A 183 -13.64 2.25 10.43
CA THR A 183 -14.30 1.64 11.60
C THR A 183 -14.38 2.62 12.77
N ALA A 184 -15.36 2.40 13.66
CA ALA A 184 -15.45 3.06 14.94
C ALA A 184 -14.20 2.84 15.80
N LEU A 185 -13.91 3.76 16.71
CA LEU A 185 -12.68 3.72 17.50
C LEU A 185 -12.62 2.46 18.38
N GLU A 186 -13.70 2.15 19.10
CA GLU A 186 -13.77 0.94 19.93
C GLU A 186 -13.58 -0.32 19.08
N ASP A 187 -14.19 -0.39 17.90
CA ASP A 187 -14.00 -1.51 16.97
C ASP A 187 -12.54 -1.67 16.57
N LYS A 188 -11.80 -0.57 16.34
CA LYS A 188 -10.36 -0.61 16.07
C LYS A 188 -9.58 -1.19 17.26
N ILE A 189 -9.93 -0.82 18.49
CA ILE A 189 -9.28 -1.33 19.71
C ILE A 189 -9.49 -2.84 19.82
N VAL A 190 -10.75 -3.31 19.73
CA VAL A 190 -11.07 -4.74 19.89
C VAL A 190 -10.50 -5.57 18.74
N GLN A 191 -10.58 -5.10 17.51
CA GLN A 191 -9.97 -5.74 16.33
C GLN A 191 -8.47 -5.89 16.50
N LYS A 192 -7.80 -4.88 17.04
CA LYS A 192 -6.36 -4.88 17.24
C LYS A 192 -5.92 -5.84 18.33
N ALA A 193 -6.58 -5.79 19.49
CA ALA A 193 -6.33 -6.73 20.57
C ALA A 193 -6.57 -8.18 20.12
N THR A 194 -7.69 -8.45 19.45
CA THR A 194 -8.01 -9.78 18.89
C THR A 194 -6.97 -10.20 17.86
N GLY A 195 -6.56 -9.30 16.98
CA GLY A 195 -5.52 -9.55 15.99
C GLY A 195 -4.18 -9.92 16.63
N TRP A 196 -3.79 -9.31 17.74
CA TRP A 196 -2.58 -9.69 18.48
C TRP A 196 -2.67 -11.08 19.09
N VAL A 197 -3.82 -11.46 19.66
CA VAL A 197 -4.03 -12.82 20.18
C VAL A 197 -3.91 -13.85 19.05
N MET A 198 -4.60 -13.62 17.93
CA MET A 198 -4.58 -14.51 16.77
C MET A 198 -3.19 -14.58 16.12
N GLN A 199 -2.45 -13.47 16.06
CA GLN A 199 -1.08 -13.43 15.56
C GLN A 199 -0.12 -14.33 16.34
N CYS A 200 -0.35 -14.57 17.64
CA CYS A 200 0.48 -15.51 18.40
C CYS A 200 0.38 -16.94 17.87
N ILE A 201 -0.77 -17.31 17.29
CA ILE A 201 -1.01 -18.63 16.71
C ILE A 201 -0.53 -18.65 15.27
N TYR A 202 -1.14 -17.83 14.41
CA TYR A 202 -0.93 -17.93 12.96
C TYR A 202 0.47 -17.55 12.50
N GLU A 203 1.23 -16.75 13.25
CA GLU A 203 2.62 -16.48 12.88
C GLU A 203 3.49 -17.73 12.99
N GLN A 204 3.12 -18.73 13.80
CA GLN A 204 3.79 -20.03 13.85
C GLN A 204 3.39 -20.94 12.68
N ASP A 205 2.18 -20.74 12.13
CA ASP A 205 1.65 -21.57 11.04
C ASP A 205 2.05 -21.02 9.65
N PHE A 206 2.20 -19.70 9.52
CA PHE A 206 2.48 -19.05 8.24
C PHE A 206 3.85 -19.42 7.66
N LEU A 207 3.87 -19.83 6.39
CA LEU A 207 5.08 -20.24 5.68
C LEU A 207 6.07 -19.10 5.46
N GLY A 208 7.37 -19.42 5.41
CA GLY A 208 8.47 -18.44 5.34
C GLY A 208 8.49 -17.58 4.09
N PHE A 209 7.87 -18.03 2.99
CA PHE A 209 7.77 -17.25 1.73
C PHE A 209 6.59 -16.25 1.71
N SER A 210 5.77 -16.24 2.76
CA SER A 210 4.73 -15.24 2.95
C SER A 210 5.28 -14.04 3.73
N TYR A 211 5.11 -12.85 3.17
CA TYR A 211 5.51 -11.58 3.73
C TYR A 211 4.30 -10.63 3.75
N GLY A 212 4.49 -9.40 4.23
CA GLY A 212 3.45 -8.38 4.22
C GLY A 212 2.38 -8.62 5.29
N GLY A 213 2.03 -7.55 6.02
CA GLY A 213 1.07 -7.64 7.13
C GLY A 213 1.51 -8.55 8.29
N ARG A 214 2.78 -8.99 8.32
CA ARG A 214 3.36 -9.87 9.34
C ARG A 214 4.40 -9.13 10.19
N PRO A 215 4.43 -9.34 11.52
CA PRO A 215 5.44 -8.74 12.39
C PRO A 215 6.86 -9.11 11.95
N GLY A 216 7.76 -8.12 11.85
CA GLY A 216 9.16 -8.35 11.49
C GLY A 216 9.41 -8.70 10.01
N ARG A 217 8.39 -8.77 9.15
CA ARG A 217 8.54 -9.07 7.72
C ARG A 217 8.07 -7.90 6.85
N GLY A 218 9.01 -7.16 6.29
CA GLY A 218 8.81 -5.98 5.45
C GLY A 218 8.95 -6.25 3.95
N ALA A 219 8.64 -5.23 3.13
CA ALA A 219 8.70 -5.34 1.67
C ALA A 219 10.12 -5.63 1.15
N HIS A 220 11.14 -5.07 1.80
CA HIS A 220 12.53 -5.36 1.42
C HIS A 220 12.95 -6.81 1.66
N ASP A 221 12.33 -7.49 2.62
CA ASP A 221 12.63 -8.90 2.88
C ASP A 221 12.08 -9.78 1.75
N ALA A 222 10.86 -9.50 1.29
CA ALA A 222 10.26 -10.15 0.14
C ALA A 222 11.08 -9.88 -1.15
N LEU A 223 11.45 -8.62 -1.38
CA LEU A 223 12.29 -8.24 -2.53
C LEU A 223 13.65 -8.93 -2.52
N ASP A 224 14.24 -9.14 -1.33
CA ASP A 224 15.52 -9.81 -1.22
C ASP A 224 15.40 -11.32 -1.39
N ALA A 225 14.37 -11.93 -0.80
CA ALA A 225 14.05 -13.33 -1.01
C ALA A 225 13.81 -13.65 -2.49
N LEU A 226 13.10 -12.76 -3.20
CA LEU A 226 12.89 -12.87 -4.64
C LEU A 226 14.21 -12.77 -5.41
N CYS A 227 15.02 -11.74 -5.15
CA CYS A 227 16.31 -11.57 -5.82
C CYS A 227 17.25 -12.76 -5.59
N VAL A 228 17.37 -13.22 -4.34
CA VAL A 228 18.23 -14.36 -3.98
C VAL A 228 17.69 -15.65 -4.56
N GLY A 229 16.38 -15.90 -4.44
CA GLY A 229 15.74 -17.11 -4.96
C GLY A 229 15.95 -17.26 -6.46
N VAL A 230 15.64 -16.22 -7.24
CA VAL A 230 15.81 -16.25 -8.71
C VAL A 230 17.28 -16.30 -9.14
N SER A 231 18.20 -15.69 -8.38
CA SER A 231 19.63 -15.67 -8.75
C SER A 231 20.39 -16.94 -8.33
N SER A 232 19.93 -17.63 -7.28
CA SER A 232 20.59 -18.82 -6.73
C SER A 232 20.02 -20.15 -7.24
N LYS A 233 18.77 -20.13 -7.74
CA LYS A 233 18.08 -21.28 -8.31
C LYS A 233 18.02 -21.20 -9.83
N LYS A 234 17.64 -22.30 -10.50
CA LYS A 234 17.54 -22.37 -11.96
C LYS A 234 16.25 -21.77 -12.51
N VAL A 235 15.80 -20.64 -11.96
CA VAL A 235 14.56 -19.99 -12.41
C VAL A 235 14.77 -19.41 -13.82
N ASN A 236 13.83 -19.72 -14.73
CA ASN A 236 13.80 -19.27 -16.12
C ASN A 236 12.46 -18.61 -16.51
N TRP A 237 11.43 -18.78 -15.69
CA TRP A 237 10.10 -18.24 -15.91
C TRP A 237 9.58 -17.61 -14.62
N ILE A 238 8.90 -16.49 -14.74
CA ILE A 238 8.20 -15.83 -13.63
C ILE A 238 6.73 -15.69 -13.97
N LEU A 239 5.89 -16.21 -13.09
CA LEU A 239 4.48 -15.89 -13.01
C LEU A 239 4.31 -14.69 -12.06
N ASP A 240 4.05 -13.54 -12.64
CA ASP A 240 3.63 -12.30 -11.96
C ASP A 240 2.11 -12.35 -11.83
N ALA A 241 1.56 -12.53 -10.63
CA ALA A 241 0.14 -12.79 -10.44
C ALA A 241 -0.51 -11.83 -9.44
N ASP A 242 -1.67 -11.29 -9.82
CA ASP A 242 -2.47 -10.39 -8.99
C ASP A 242 -3.89 -10.94 -8.81
N VAL A 243 -4.44 -10.79 -7.61
CA VAL A 243 -5.82 -11.20 -7.30
C VAL A 243 -6.77 -10.05 -7.51
N LYS A 244 -7.77 -10.25 -8.38
CA LYS A 244 -8.78 -9.26 -8.73
C LYS A 244 -9.68 -8.98 -7.53
N GLY A 245 -9.67 -7.73 -7.06
CA GLY A 245 -10.57 -7.27 -6.00
C GLY A 245 -10.50 -8.10 -4.71
N PHE A 246 -9.32 -8.60 -4.33
CA PHE A 246 -9.18 -9.58 -3.23
C PHE A 246 -10.01 -9.23 -1.99
N PHE A 247 -9.84 -8.03 -1.45
CA PHE A 247 -10.54 -7.61 -0.22
C PHE A 247 -12.06 -7.52 -0.40
N ASP A 248 -12.56 -7.26 -1.60
CA ASP A 248 -13.99 -7.16 -1.89
C ASP A 248 -14.62 -8.56 -2.15
N ASN A 249 -13.80 -9.54 -2.54
CA ASN A 249 -14.25 -10.88 -2.94
C ASN A 249 -14.01 -11.98 -1.90
N VAL A 250 -13.41 -11.68 -0.73
CA VAL A 250 -13.20 -12.70 0.32
C VAL A 250 -14.53 -13.31 0.77
N ASP A 251 -14.69 -14.62 0.59
CA ASP A 251 -15.86 -15.35 1.06
C ASP A 251 -15.82 -15.52 2.59
N HIS A 252 -16.87 -15.03 3.27
CA HIS A 252 -16.93 -15.06 4.73
C HIS A 252 -17.05 -16.47 5.29
N GLN A 253 -17.77 -17.36 4.61
CA GLN A 253 -17.96 -18.74 5.07
C GLN A 253 -16.63 -19.49 5.01
N TRP A 254 -15.89 -19.36 3.91
CA TRP A 254 -14.56 -19.95 3.79
C TRP A 254 -13.58 -19.35 4.81
N LEU A 255 -13.58 -18.02 4.97
CA LEU A 255 -12.72 -17.37 5.97
C LEU A 255 -12.99 -17.90 7.38
N MET A 256 -14.26 -18.04 7.77
CA MET A 256 -14.63 -18.58 9.08
C MET A 256 -14.19 -20.05 9.23
N LYS A 257 -14.41 -20.90 8.22
CA LYS A 257 -13.93 -22.29 8.22
C LYS A 257 -12.40 -22.38 8.38
N PHE A 258 -11.66 -21.50 7.70
CA PHE A 258 -10.21 -21.43 7.82
C PHE A 258 -9.76 -21.07 9.23
N ILE A 259 -10.43 -20.10 9.86
CA ILE A 259 -10.11 -19.71 11.23
C ILE A 259 -10.43 -20.85 12.22
N GLU A 260 -11.51 -21.59 11.98
CA GLU A 260 -11.94 -22.74 12.79
C GLU A 260 -10.99 -23.95 12.75
N HIS A 261 -10.03 -23.98 11.81
CA HIS A 261 -8.97 -24.99 11.83
C HIS A 261 -8.07 -24.87 13.06
N ARG A 262 -7.85 -23.65 13.56
CA ARG A 262 -6.94 -23.39 14.70
C ARG A 262 -7.65 -22.80 15.91
N ILE A 263 -8.82 -22.18 15.75
CA ILE A 263 -9.54 -21.54 16.85
C ILE A 263 -10.92 -22.18 17.00
N SER A 264 -11.18 -22.83 18.13
CA SER A 264 -12.51 -23.32 18.52
C SER A 264 -13.25 -22.37 19.47
N ASP A 265 -12.60 -21.31 20.00
CA ASP A 265 -13.25 -20.31 20.87
C ASP A 265 -14.38 -19.59 20.13
N LYS A 266 -15.62 -20.02 20.41
CA LYS A 266 -16.84 -19.48 19.79
C LYS A 266 -17.06 -18.00 20.08
N ARG A 267 -16.44 -17.42 21.11
CA ARG A 267 -16.56 -15.99 21.42
C ARG A 267 -15.68 -15.16 20.49
N ILE A 268 -14.46 -15.59 20.22
CA ILE A 268 -13.58 -14.95 19.21
C ILE A 268 -14.19 -15.04 17.82
N LEU A 269 -14.65 -16.23 17.44
CA LEU A 269 -15.31 -16.44 16.14
C LEU A 269 -16.55 -15.54 15.98
N ARG A 270 -17.30 -15.33 17.06
CA ARG A 270 -18.45 -14.42 17.08
C ARG A 270 -18.05 -12.95 16.91
N LEU A 271 -16.93 -12.51 17.49
CA LEU A 271 -16.42 -11.15 17.27
C LEU A 271 -16.06 -10.92 15.80
N ILE A 272 -15.33 -11.86 15.20
CA ILE A 272 -14.94 -11.80 13.78
C ILE A 272 -16.19 -11.79 12.89
N GLY A 273 -17.13 -12.71 13.16
CA GLY A 273 -18.41 -12.76 12.44
C GLY A 273 -19.28 -11.52 12.63
N LYS A 274 -19.15 -10.78 13.75
CA LYS A 274 -19.81 -9.47 13.93
C LYS A 274 -19.18 -8.41 13.02
N TRP A 275 -17.85 -8.35 12.92
CA TRP A 275 -17.17 -7.38 12.03
C TRP A 275 -17.43 -7.62 10.55
N LEU A 276 -17.40 -8.88 10.12
CA LEU A 276 -17.65 -9.23 8.72
C LEU A 276 -19.09 -8.87 8.29
N ARG A 277 -20.06 -8.96 9.20
CA ARG A 277 -21.48 -8.68 8.94
C ARG A 277 -21.94 -7.27 9.29
N ALA A 278 -21.09 -6.45 9.94
CA ALA A 278 -21.47 -5.12 10.42
C ALA A 278 -21.90 -4.17 9.29
N GLY A 279 -21.51 -4.47 8.05
CA GLY A 279 -21.87 -3.70 6.87
C GLY A 279 -21.07 -2.40 6.75
N VAL A 280 -21.48 -1.61 5.77
CA VAL A 280 -20.88 -0.32 5.43
C VAL A 280 -21.99 0.73 5.44
N SER A 281 -21.68 1.92 5.92
CA SER A 281 -22.56 3.08 5.81
C SER A 281 -21.95 4.10 4.86
N GLU A 282 -22.76 4.58 3.92
CA GLU A 282 -22.41 5.55 2.89
C GLU A 282 -23.51 6.61 2.84
N ASP A 283 -23.15 7.88 3.05
CA ASP A 283 -24.08 9.01 3.09
C ASP A 283 -25.32 8.83 3.99
N GLY A 284 -25.17 8.08 5.09
CA GLY A 284 -26.24 7.82 6.05
C GLY A 284 -27.07 6.58 5.73
N GLU A 285 -26.91 5.98 4.56
CA GLU A 285 -27.56 4.72 4.20
C GLU A 285 -26.69 3.54 4.61
N TRP A 286 -27.32 2.50 5.17
CA TRP A 286 -26.64 1.27 5.57
C TRP A 286 -26.80 0.20 4.50
N SER A 287 -25.68 -0.40 4.11
CA SER A 287 -25.64 -1.53 3.18
C SER A 287 -25.04 -2.76 3.85
N LYS A 288 -25.71 -3.91 3.69
CA LYS A 288 -25.22 -5.20 4.17
C LYS A 288 -24.05 -5.67 3.33
N THR A 289 -22.95 -6.06 3.98
CA THR A 289 -21.81 -6.69 3.30
C THR A 289 -21.97 -8.21 3.35
N THR A 290 -22.17 -8.85 2.20
CA THR A 290 -22.30 -10.31 2.06
C THR A 290 -20.98 -11.00 1.69
N VAL A 291 -20.06 -10.27 1.05
CA VAL A 291 -18.72 -10.72 0.65
C VAL A 291 -17.70 -9.61 0.89
N GLY A 292 -16.44 -10.01 1.07
CA GLY A 292 -15.32 -9.10 1.27
C GLY A 292 -15.11 -8.66 2.72
N THR A 293 -13.94 -8.13 3.02
CA THR A 293 -13.60 -7.58 4.34
C THR A 293 -13.55 -6.06 4.25
N PRO A 294 -14.03 -5.31 5.26
CA PRO A 294 -13.93 -3.87 5.26
C PRO A 294 -12.48 -3.43 5.04
N GLN A 295 -12.24 -2.82 3.89
CA GLN A 295 -10.89 -2.40 3.51
C GLN A 295 -10.50 -1.19 4.36
N GLY A 296 -9.50 -1.35 5.24
CA GLY A 296 -9.09 -0.32 6.20
C GLY A 296 -9.38 -0.68 7.67
N ALA A 297 -10.11 -1.76 7.93
CA ALA A 297 -10.21 -2.31 9.27
C ALA A 297 -8.86 -2.89 9.74
N VAL A 298 -8.60 -2.79 11.05
CA VAL A 298 -7.27 -3.04 11.62
C VAL A 298 -6.89 -4.52 11.53
N ILE A 299 -7.87 -5.41 11.63
CA ILE A 299 -7.66 -6.86 11.59
C ILE A 299 -7.61 -7.43 10.15
N SER A 300 -8.09 -6.69 9.15
CA SER A 300 -8.20 -7.18 7.76
C SER A 300 -6.91 -7.73 7.17
N PRO A 301 -5.71 -7.14 7.39
CA PRO A 301 -4.46 -7.73 6.88
C PRO A 301 -4.16 -9.12 7.44
N LEU A 302 -4.51 -9.39 8.70
CA LEU A 302 -4.34 -10.72 9.30
C LEU A 302 -5.34 -11.72 8.68
N LEU A 303 -6.61 -11.34 8.56
CA LEU A 303 -7.64 -12.19 7.96
C LEU A 303 -7.31 -12.53 6.49
N ALA A 304 -6.82 -11.55 5.74
CA ALA A 304 -6.32 -11.73 4.38
C ALA A 304 -5.19 -12.77 4.32
N ASN A 305 -4.22 -12.66 5.22
CA ASN A 305 -3.10 -13.59 5.30
C ASN A 305 -3.54 -15.00 5.70
N ILE A 306 -4.50 -15.15 6.62
CA ILE A 306 -5.09 -16.45 6.97
C ILE A 306 -5.76 -17.06 5.74
N TYR A 307 -6.59 -16.30 5.04
CA TYR A 307 -7.29 -16.79 3.85
C TYR A 307 -6.32 -17.31 2.78
N LEU A 308 -5.34 -16.47 2.40
CA LEU A 308 -4.35 -16.83 1.38
C LEU A 308 -3.38 -17.91 1.86
N HIS A 309 -3.18 -18.05 3.17
CA HIS A 309 -2.38 -19.17 3.69
C HIS A 309 -3.01 -20.52 3.34
N TYR A 310 -4.31 -20.69 3.55
CA TYR A 310 -5.01 -21.94 3.22
C TYR A 310 -5.30 -22.11 1.72
N VAL A 311 -5.63 -21.02 1.02
CA VAL A 311 -5.99 -21.10 -0.40
C VAL A 311 -4.75 -21.25 -1.29
N LEU A 312 -3.71 -20.46 -1.02
CA LEU A 312 -2.51 -20.35 -1.84
C LEU A 312 -1.29 -20.99 -1.18
N ASP A 313 -0.85 -20.56 0.01
CA ASP A 313 0.47 -20.92 0.54
C ASP A 313 0.61 -22.43 0.78
N LEU A 314 -0.32 -23.06 1.50
CA LEU A 314 -0.29 -24.50 1.75
C LEU A 314 -0.44 -25.30 0.45
N TRP A 315 -1.28 -24.81 -0.46
CA TRP A 315 -1.52 -25.46 -1.75
C TRP A 315 -0.26 -25.42 -2.64
N ILE A 316 0.38 -24.26 -2.80
CA ILE A 316 1.58 -24.13 -3.64
C ILE A 316 2.77 -24.87 -3.04
N ASP A 317 2.87 -24.89 -1.71
CA ASP A 317 3.90 -25.65 -0.99
C ASP A 317 3.73 -27.16 -1.19
N HIS A 318 2.49 -27.65 -1.22
CA HIS A 318 2.19 -29.03 -1.59
C HIS A 318 2.45 -29.30 -3.08
N TRP A 319 1.95 -28.44 -3.97
CA TRP A 319 2.09 -28.55 -5.42
C TRP A 319 3.56 -28.64 -5.84
N ARG A 320 4.43 -27.77 -5.29
CA ARG A 320 5.87 -27.78 -5.61
C ARG A 320 6.59 -29.04 -5.12
N ARG A 321 6.17 -29.62 -3.97
CA ARG A 321 6.77 -30.88 -3.47
C ARG A 321 6.43 -32.05 -4.38
N GLN A 322 5.23 -32.10 -4.94
CA GLN A 322 4.81 -33.16 -5.86
C GLN A 322 5.53 -33.13 -7.21
N ARG A 323 6.00 -31.95 -7.66
CA ARG A 323 6.70 -31.79 -8.94
C ARG A 323 8.19 -32.18 -8.90
N GLY A 324 8.71 -32.58 -7.74
CA GLY A 324 10.04 -33.19 -7.61
C GLY A 324 11.21 -32.20 -7.71
N ARG A 325 12.24 -32.56 -8.50
CA ARG A 325 13.61 -31.98 -8.50
C ARG A 325 13.76 -30.57 -9.09
N LYS A 326 12.75 -30.04 -9.78
CA LYS A 326 12.84 -28.72 -10.44
C LYS A 326 12.67 -27.58 -9.43
N ASP A 327 13.42 -26.51 -9.62
CA ASP A 327 13.36 -25.37 -8.70
C ASP A 327 12.06 -24.56 -8.90
N VAL A 328 11.33 -24.34 -7.79
CA VAL A 328 10.17 -23.42 -7.71
C VAL A 328 10.39 -22.45 -6.56
N VAL A 329 10.38 -21.15 -6.87
CA VAL A 329 10.56 -20.06 -5.91
C VAL A 329 9.24 -19.33 -5.77
N VAL A 330 8.72 -19.19 -4.54
CA VAL A 330 7.48 -18.46 -4.27
C VAL A 330 7.84 -17.27 -3.39
N VAL A 331 7.28 -16.10 -3.68
CA VAL A 331 7.31 -14.93 -2.78
C VAL A 331 5.94 -14.27 -2.81
N ARG A 332 5.29 -14.17 -1.65
CA ARG A 332 4.01 -13.50 -1.48
C ARG A 332 4.15 -12.30 -0.56
N TYR A 333 3.53 -11.17 -0.91
CA TYR A 333 3.40 -10.00 -0.06
C TYR A 333 1.93 -9.60 0.03
N VAL A 334 1.27 -10.02 1.11
CA VAL A 334 -0.20 -9.94 1.23
C VAL A 334 -0.87 -10.67 0.05
N ASP A 335 -1.46 -9.94 -0.89
CA ASP A 335 -2.24 -10.43 -2.03
C ASP A 335 -1.49 -10.36 -3.36
N ASP A 336 -0.32 -9.73 -3.37
CA ASP A 336 0.60 -9.67 -4.50
C ASP A 336 1.62 -10.81 -4.39
N PHE A 337 1.81 -11.63 -5.43
CA PHE A 337 2.72 -12.76 -5.37
C PHE A 337 3.39 -13.07 -6.70
N VAL A 338 4.63 -13.55 -6.60
CA VAL A 338 5.47 -13.90 -7.72
C VAL A 338 5.94 -15.34 -7.54
N ILE A 339 5.80 -16.15 -8.60
CA ILE A 339 6.25 -17.55 -8.61
C ILE A 339 7.27 -17.74 -9.73
N GLY A 340 8.50 -18.11 -9.37
CA GLY A 340 9.57 -18.45 -10.29
C GLY A 340 9.63 -19.96 -10.55
N PHE A 341 9.80 -20.36 -11.81
CA PHE A 341 9.88 -21.75 -12.25
C PHE A 341 11.12 -21.99 -13.10
N GLU A 342 11.69 -23.18 -13.01
CA GLU A 342 12.74 -23.65 -13.92
C GLU A 342 12.21 -23.94 -15.34
N SER A 343 10.97 -24.41 -15.46
CA SER A 343 10.39 -24.97 -16.68
C SER A 343 9.11 -24.25 -17.07
N LYS A 344 8.95 -23.94 -18.37
CA LYS A 344 7.75 -23.26 -18.90
C LYS A 344 6.48 -24.08 -18.68
N ALA A 345 6.55 -25.37 -18.96
CA ALA A 345 5.41 -26.28 -18.82
C ALA A 345 4.90 -26.32 -17.37
N ASP A 346 5.81 -26.30 -16.38
CA ASP A 346 5.41 -26.28 -14.97
C ASP A 346 4.74 -24.95 -14.59
N ALA A 347 5.20 -23.84 -15.17
CA ALA A 347 4.59 -22.53 -14.96
C ALA A 347 3.18 -22.44 -15.57
N GLU A 348 2.99 -22.93 -16.79
CA GLU A 348 1.68 -22.97 -17.47
C GLU A 348 0.71 -23.90 -16.71
N MET A 349 1.14 -25.09 -16.32
CA MET A 349 0.34 -26.02 -15.52
C MET A 349 -0.02 -25.42 -14.15
N CYS A 350 0.91 -24.71 -13.51
CA CYS A 350 0.65 -24.06 -12.24
C CYS A 350 -0.38 -22.94 -12.39
N LEU A 351 -0.30 -22.14 -13.46
CA LEU A 351 -1.24 -21.05 -13.72
C LEU A 351 -2.68 -21.58 -13.88
N GLU A 352 -2.87 -22.63 -14.68
CA GLU A 352 -4.20 -23.22 -14.86
C GLU A 352 -4.73 -23.84 -13.56
N ALA A 353 -3.90 -24.61 -12.85
CA ALA A 353 -4.30 -25.19 -11.57
C ALA A 353 -4.59 -24.12 -10.50
N LEU A 354 -3.88 -22.99 -10.55
CA LEU A 354 -4.11 -21.86 -9.65
C LEU A 354 -5.45 -21.16 -9.95
N ARG A 355 -5.82 -20.98 -11.23
CA ARG A 355 -7.13 -20.46 -11.63
C ARG A 355 -8.26 -21.32 -11.09
N GLU A 356 -8.17 -22.63 -11.28
CA GLU A 356 -9.18 -23.58 -10.76
C GLU A 356 -9.23 -23.56 -9.24
N ARG A 357 -8.06 -23.56 -8.57
CA ARG A 357 -7.95 -23.48 -7.12
C ARG A 357 -8.63 -22.22 -6.59
N PHE A 358 -8.38 -21.06 -7.18
CA PHE A 358 -8.94 -19.79 -6.74
C PHE A 358 -10.46 -19.73 -6.94
N GLY A 359 -10.96 -20.23 -8.06
CA GLY A 359 -12.39 -20.31 -8.34
C GLY A 359 -13.17 -21.09 -7.27
N LYS A 360 -12.59 -22.18 -6.74
CA LYS A 360 -13.19 -22.98 -5.65
C LYS A 360 -13.39 -22.19 -4.35
N PHE A 361 -12.62 -21.11 -4.14
CA PHE A 361 -12.68 -20.26 -2.95
C PHE A 361 -13.14 -18.83 -3.28
N GLY A 362 -13.88 -18.63 -4.37
CA GLY A 362 -14.46 -17.32 -4.71
C GLY A 362 -13.44 -16.24 -5.06
N LEU A 363 -12.21 -16.62 -5.44
CA LEU A 363 -11.18 -15.70 -5.90
C LEU A 363 -10.99 -15.82 -7.41
N GLU A 364 -10.53 -14.73 -8.02
CA GLU A 364 -10.23 -14.66 -9.46
C GLU A 364 -8.84 -14.03 -9.64
N LEU A 365 -8.01 -14.62 -10.50
CA LEU A 365 -6.76 -13.98 -10.93
C LEU A 365 -7.09 -12.87 -11.92
N HIS A 366 -6.36 -11.76 -11.83
CA HIS A 366 -6.57 -10.64 -12.75
C HIS A 366 -6.05 -11.00 -14.15
N PRO A 367 -6.90 -11.04 -15.19
CA PRO A 367 -6.52 -11.59 -16.50
C PRO A 367 -5.40 -10.78 -17.17
N GLU A 368 -5.46 -9.46 -17.09
CA GLU A 368 -4.49 -8.57 -17.76
C GLU A 368 -3.18 -8.38 -16.97
N LYS A 369 -3.23 -8.47 -15.64
CA LYS A 369 -2.04 -8.27 -14.79
C LYS A 369 -1.27 -9.55 -14.56
N THR A 370 -1.97 -10.69 -14.59
CA THR A 370 -1.33 -11.99 -14.43
C THR A 370 -0.58 -12.35 -15.69
N ARG A 371 0.75 -12.42 -15.62
CA ARG A 371 1.61 -12.63 -16.79
C ARG A 371 2.64 -13.71 -16.51
N LEU A 372 2.86 -14.56 -17.51
CA LEU A 372 3.96 -15.51 -17.53
C LEU A 372 5.08 -14.97 -18.41
N LEU A 373 6.24 -14.71 -17.80
CA LEU A 373 7.37 -14.03 -18.43
C LEU A 373 8.60 -14.94 -18.41
N GLU A 374 9.36 -14.95 -19.50
CA GLU A 374 10.67 -15.59 -19.50
C GLU A 374 11.67 -14.68 -18.77
N PHE A 375 12.15 -15.15 -17.62
CA PHE A 375 12.96 -14.35 -16.71
C PHE A 375 13.92 -15.22 -15.92
N GLY A 376 15.20 -14.85 -15.87
CA GLY A 376 16.22 -15.59 -15.14
C GLY A 376 17.60 -15.48 -15.75
N ARG A 377 18.53 -16.29 -15.23
CA ARG A 377 19.94 -16.28 -15.66
C ARG A 377 20.10 -16.55 -17.15
N TYR A 378 19.38 -17.55 -17.67
CA TYR A 378 19.49 -18.00 -19.05
C TYR A 378 18.55 -17.27 -20.01
N ALA A 379 17.67 -16.39 -19.52
CA ALA A 379 16.69 -15.70 -20.35
C ALA A 379 17.35 -14.73 -21.35
N ILE A 380 18.42 -14.03 -20.93
CA ILE A 380 19.15 -13.08 -21.80
C ILE A 380 19.77 -13.83 -22.98
N GLU A 381 20.48 -14.93 -22.71
CA GLU A 381 21.17 -15.73 -23.72
C GLU A 381 20.17 -16.36 -24.71
N ARG A 382 19.16 -17.08 -24.20
CA ARG A 382 18.16 -17.76 -25.03
C ARG A 382 17.34 -16.81 -25.91
N ARG A 383 16.98 -15.62 -25.42
CA ARG A 383 16.29 -14.62 -26.24
C ARG A 383 17.20 -14.00 -27.29
N SER A 384 18.48 -13.79 -26.96
CA SER A 384 19.46 -13.31 -27.92
C SER A 384 19.66 -14.31 -29.06
N GLU A 385 19.72 -15.62 -28.76
CA GLU A 385 19.82 -16.70 -29.75
C GLU A 385 18.60 -16.75 -30.68
N ARG A 386 17.40 -16.47 -30.16
CA ARG A 386 16.15 -16.43 -30.95
C ARG A 386 15.90 -15.12 -31.68
N GLY A 387 16.70 -14.07 -31.41
CA GLY A 387 16.49 -12.73 -31.97
C GLY A 387 15.38 -11.91 -31.28
N ASP A 388 14.87 -12.37 -30.13
CA ASP A 388 13.74 -11.78 -29.40
C ASP A 388 14.10 -10.53 -28.57
N GLY A 389 15.36 -10.06 -28.65
CA GLY A 389 15.84 -8.92 -27.89
C GLY A 389 16.02 -9.23 -26.40
N ARG A 390 15.77 -8.22 -25.53
CA ARG A 390 16.01 -8.37 -24.08
C ARG A 390 14.84 -9.10 -23.40
N PRO A 391 15.10 -9.81 -22.27
CA PRO A 391 14.03 -10.36 -21.45
C PRO A 391 13.05 -9.30 -20.94
N ASP A 392 11.82 -9.73 -20.74
CA ASP A 392 10.75 -8.88 -20.21
C ASP A 392 11.06 -8.45 -18.77
N THR A 393 10.38 -7.38 -18.35
CA THR A 393 10.44 -6.88 -16.98
C THR A 393 9.08 -7.03 -16.32
N PHE A 394 9.09 -7.23 -15.01
CA PHE A 394 7.88 -7.20 -14.19
C PHE A 394 8.05 -6.21 -13.05
N ASP A 395 6.93 -5.69 -12.57
CA ASP A 395 6.91 -4.76 -11.46
C ASP A 395 6.45 -5.50 -10.20
N PHE A 396 7.15 -5.31 -9.08
CA PHE A 396 6.80 -5.92 -7.80
C PHE A 396 7.24 -5.00 -6.66
N LEU A 397 6.34 -4.75 -5.70
CA LEU A 397 6.59 -3.94 -4.50
C LEU A 397 7.29 -2.60 -4.77
N GLY A 398 6.90 -1.89 -5.82
CA GLY A 398 7.45 -0.57 -6.09
C GLY A 398 8.72 -0.56 -6.97
N PHE A 399 9.16 -1.72 -7.44
CA PHE A 399 10.33 -1.84 -8.29
C PHE A 399 10.05 -2.63 -9.57
N THR A 400 10.55 -2.11 -10.68
CA THR A 400 10.70 -2.86 -11.93
C THR A 400 11.93 -3.75 -11.81
N HIS A 401 11.73 -5.05 -11.97
CA HIS A 401 12.77 -6.07 -11.94
C HIS A 401 13.21 -6.40 -13.35
N ARG A 402 14.52 -6.34 -13.58
CA ARG A 402 15.13 -6.63 -14.89
C ARG A 402 16.31 -7.57 -14.73
N CYS A 403 16.42 -8.54 -15.65
CA CYS A 403 17.61 -9.36 -15.80
C CYS A 403 18.80 -8.50 -16.24
N ASP A 404 19.91 -8.60 -15.52
CA ASP A 404 21.12 -7.84 -15.79
C ASP A 404 22.38 -8.62 -15.38
N THR A 405 23.55 -8.08 -15.69
CA THR A 405 24.83 -8.62 -15.24
C THR A 405 25.55 -7.60 -14.36
N SER A 406 26.26 -8.10 -13.35
CA SER A 406 27.06 -7.27 -12.46
C SER A 406 28.22 -6.66 -13.26
N PRO A 407 28.35 -5.32 -13.32
CA PRO A 407 29.48 -4.70 -14.02
C PRO A 407 30.84 -5.05 -13.43
N LYS A 408 30.87 -5.46 -12.15
CA LYS A 408 32.11 -5.79 -11.42
C LYS A 408 32.53 -7.24 -11.61
N THR A 409 31.57 -8.15 -11.68
CA THR A 409 31.84 -9.59 -11.57
C THR A 409 31.34 -10.39 -12.78
N GLY A 410 30.59 -9.78 -13.70
CA GLY A 410 30.00 -10.43 -14.87
C GLY A 410 28.81 -11.37 -14.57
N TRP A 411 28.64 -11.77 -13.31
CA TRP A 411 27.57 -12.69 -12.90
C TRP A 411 26.18 -12.09 -13.04
N PHE A 412 25.20 -12.95 -13.33
CA PHE A 412 23.77 -12.61 -13.34
C PHE A 412 23.34 -11.94 -12.04
N MET A 413 22.58 -10.86 -12.19
CA MET A 413 21.92 -10.18 -11.09
C MET A 413 20.57 -9.62 -11.53
N ILE A 414 19.65 -9.45 -10.58
CA ILE A 414 18.41 -8.72 -10.83
C ILE A 414 18.63 -7.26 -10.48
N ARG A 415 18.48 -6.39 -11.48
CA ARG A 415 18.43 -4.94 -11.24
C ARG A 415 17.01 -4.56 -10.83
N ARG A 416 16.93 -3.74 -9.77
CA ARG A 416 15.69 -3.15 -9.28
C ARG A 416 15.71 -1.65 -9.53
N GLU A 417 14.78 -1.16 -10.34
CA GLU A 417 14.59 0.27 -10.58
C GLU A 417 13.24 0.73 -10.04
N THR A 418 13.14 1.96 -9.53
CA THR A 418 11.82 2.48 -9.15
C THR A 418 10.92 2.58 -10.37
N ILE A 419 9.69 2.09 -10.25
CA ILE A 419 8.68 2.17 -11.32
C ILE A 419 8.47 3.62 -11.74
N ALA A 420 8.47 3.85 -13.06
CA ALA A 420 8.41 5.18 -13.63
C ALA A 420 7.09 5.91 -13.30
N SER A 421 5.96 5.22 -13.39
CA SER A 421 4.63 5.76 -13.07
C SER A 421 4.55 6.22 -11.61
N ARG A 422 5.10 5.44 -10.67
CA ARG A 422 5.16 5.78 -9.25
C ARG A 422 6.03 7.01 -8.99
N MET A 423 7.20 7.09 -9.60
CA MET A 423 8.06 8.28 -9.49
C MET A 423 7.35 9.54 -10.03
N ALA A 424 6.70 9.43 -11.19
CA ALA A 424 5.95 10.54 -11.79
C ALA A 424 4.81 11.02 -10.88
N ARG A 425 4.05 10.07 -10.29
CA ARG A 425 2.96 10.36 -9.33
C ARG A 425 3.47 11.12 -8.12
N THR A 426 4.57 10.67 -7.51
CA THR A 426 5.17 11.35 -6.36
C THR A 426 5.66 12.75 -6.71
N LEU A 427 6.30 12.94 -7.87
CA LEU A 427 6.71 14.26 -8.34
C LEU A 427 5.52 15.20 -8.59
N SER A 428 4.41 14.67 -9.11
CA SER A 428 3.16 15.43 -9.29
C SER A 428 2.57 15.88 -7.94
N ALA A 429 2.55 14.99 -6.95
CA ALA A 429 2.10 15.32 -5.59
C ALA A 429 3.01 16.37 -4.93
N ILE A 430 4.33 16.25 -5.07
CA ILE A 430 5.30 17.25 -4.58
C ILE A 430 5.06 18.61 -5.24
N LYS A 431 4.81 18.64 -6.55
CA LYS A 431 4.51 19.87 -7.30
C LYS A 431 3.23 20.53 -6.80
N ALA A 432 2.16 19.74 -6.56
CA ALA A 432 0.90 20.25 -6.04
C ALA A 432 1.08 20.83 -4.62
N GLU A 433 1.80 20.12 -3.75
CA GLU A 433 2.02 20.56 -2.37
C GLU A 433 2.97 21.77 -2.29
N LEU A 434 4.00 21.85 -3.13
CA LEU A 434 4.84 23.04 -3.27
C LEU A 434 4.03 24.28 -3.68
N ARG A 435 2.99 24.11 -4.51
CA ARG A 435 2.10 25.22 -4.89
C ARG A 435 1.32 25.74 -3.68
N ARG A 436 0.79 24.85 -2.83
CA ARG A 436 0.07 25.21 -1.59
C ARG A 436 1.01 25.87 -0.57
N ARG A 437 2.23 25.36 -0.44
CA ARG A 437 3.26 25.87 0.48
C ARG A 437 4.02 27.10 -0.03
N ARG A 438 3.59 27.71 -1.15
CA ARG A 438 4.34 28.79 -1.81
C ARG A 438 4.61 29.98 -0.88
N HIS A 439 3.66 30.29 0.00
CA HIS A 439 3.75 31.40 0.95
C HIS A 439 4.63 31.11 2.18
N GLN A 440 4.99 29.84 2.42
CA GLN A 440 5.85 29.46 3.53
C GLN A 440 7.29 29.94 3.32
N SER A 441 8.04 30.06 4.41
CA SER A 441 9.47 30.38 4.37
C SER A 441 10.26 29.33 3.59
N VAL A 442 11.39 29.73 3.01
CA VAL A 442 12.26 28.80 2.26
C VAL A 442 12.76 27.68 3.16
N GLY A 443 13.04 27.97 4.44
CA GLY A 443 13.45 26.97 5.41
C GLY A 443 12.37 25.93 5.72
N GLN A 444 11.10 26.35 5.85
CA GLN A 444 9.98 25.41 6.03
C GLN A 444 9.80 24.52 4.80
N GLN A 445 9.81 25.09 3.60
CA GLN A 445 9.74 24.32 2.35
C GLN A 445 10.90 23.32 2.24
N GLY A 446 12.12 23.77 2.55
CA GLY A 446 13.33 22.94 2.53
C GLY A 446 13.26 21.79 3.55
N ARG A 447 12.83 22.04 4.79
CA ARG A 447 12.65 20.99 5.81
C ARG A 447 11.62 19.94 5.38
N TRP A 448 10.49 20.39 4.82
CA TRP A 448 9.46 19.50 4.29
C TRP A 448 9.98 18.68 3.11
N LEU A 449 10.59 19.30 2.10
CA LEU A 449 11.20 18.59 0.96
C LEU A 449 12.27 17.60 1.40
N GLY A 450 13.13 18.00 2.34
CA GLY A 450 14.15 17.14 2.93
C GLY A 450 13.53 15.91 3.60
N SER A 451 12.39 16.07 4.28
CA SER A 451 11.62 14.95 4.87
C SER A 451 11.11 13.99 3.80
N VAL A 452 10.47 14.53 2.75
CA VAL A 452 9.93 13.75 1.62
C VAL A 452 11.04 12.96 0.93
N VAL A 453 12.15 13.62 0.57
CA VAL A 453 13.28 12.97 -0.12
C VAL A 453 13.99 11.98 0.80
N ARG A 454 14.13 12.26 2.11
CA ARG A 454 14.65 11.26 3.06
C ARG A 454 13.78 10.02 3.11
N GLY A 455 12.46 10.17 3.14
CA GLY A 455 11.52 9.05 3.13
C GLY A 455 11.58 8.26 1.82
N TRP A 456 11.63 8.95 0.67
CA TRP A 456 11.82 8.30 -0.63
C TRP A 456 13.11 7.48 -0.69
N LEU A 457 14.23 8.06 -0.25
CA LEU A 457 15.51 7.35 -0.19
C LEU A 457 15.51 6.21 0.83
N ALA A 458 14.78 6.33 1.94
CA ALA A 458 14.69 5.25 2.92
C ALA A 458 14.10 3.97 2.33
N TYR A 459 13.23 4.07 1.32
CA TYR A 459 12.66 2.91 0.63
C TYR A 459 13.43 2.56 -0.66
N TYR A 460 13.60 3.53 -1.57
CA TYR A 460 14.09 3.25 -2.92
C TYR A 460 15.62 3.20 -3.05
N ALA A 461 16.39 3.54 -2.02
CA ALA A 461 17.86 3.56 -2.09
C ALA A 461 18.52 2.18 -2.01
N VAL A 462 18.11 1.29 -2.92
CA VAL A 462 18.65 -0.06 -3.11
C VAL A 462 19.80 -0.06 -4.13
N PRO A 463 20.70 -1.07 -4.07
CA PRO A 463 21.72 -1.26 -5.09
C PRO A 463 21.11 -1.38 -6.49
N GLY A 464 21.76 -0.77 -7.49
CA GLY A 464 21.27 -0.73 -8.89
C GLY A 464 20.31 0.42 -9.22
N ASN A 465 19.71 1.10 -8.23
CA ASN A 465 18.70 2.15 -8.46
C ASN A 465 19.25 3.60 -8.40
N VAL A 466 20.55 3.80 -8.16
CA VAL A 466 21.13 5.13 -7.87
C VAL A 466 20.84 6.16 -8.95
N SER A 467 20.87 5.77 -10.22
CA SER A 467 20.58 6.66 -11.35
C SER A 467 19.16 7.24 -11.29
N ARG A 468 18.16 6.43 -10.95
CA ARG A 468 16.77 6.89 -10.76
C ARG A 468 16.64 7.81 -9.55
N LEU A 469 17.37 7.53 -8.46
CA LEU A 469 17.36 8.39 -7.27
C LEU A 469 17.97 9.77 -7.54
N ARG A 470 19.06 9.83 -8.31
CA ARG A 470 19.65 11.09 -8.76
C ARG A 470 18.65 11.87 -9.60
N ARG A 471 18.04 11.22 -10.61
CA ARG A 471 16.99 11.82 -11.43
C ARG A 471 15.83 12.37 -10.59
N PHE A 472 15.33 11.59 -9.63
CA PHE A 472 14.27 12.06 -8.73
C PHE A 472 14.68 13.30 -7.94
N ARG A 473 15.87 13.29 -7.34
CA ARG A 473 16.41 14.45 -6.61
C ARG A 473 16.55 15.67 -7.51
N ASP A 474 16.99 15.49 -8.76
CA ASP A 474 17.15 16.57 -9.72
C ASP A 474 15.78 17.15 -10.13
N GLU A 475 14.77 16.31 -10.36
CA GLU A 475 13.41 16.78 -10.63
C GLU A 475 12.81 17.55 -9.44
N VAL A 476 12.98 17.05 -8.21
CA VAL A 476 12.58 17.77 -7.00
C VAL A 476 13.29 19.13 -6.91
N SER A 477 14.59 19.17 -7.22
CA SER A 477 15.39 20.39 -7.24
C SER A 477 14.84 21.40 -8.26
N ARG A 478 14.50 20.94 -9.48
CA ARG A 478 13.88 21.77 -10.52
C ARG A 478 12.50 22.27 -10.13
N LEU A 479 11.67 21.43 -9.50
CA LEU A 479 10.34 21.84 -9.01
C LEU A 479 10.44 22.91 -7.92
N TRP A 480 11.39 22.76 -7.00
CA TRP A 480 11.60 23.75 -5.94
C TRP A 480 12.12 25.07 -6.51
N LEU A 481 13.10 25.02 -7.40
CA LEU A 481 13.63 26.20 -8.11
C LEU A 481 12.51 26.96 -8.83
N ARG A 482 11.70 26.27 -9.64
CA ARG A 482 10.55 26.87 -10.34
C ARG A 482 9.56 27.53 -9.38
N THR A 483 9.35 26.95 -8.20
CA THR A 483 8.45 27.50 -7.18
C THR A 483 9.01 28.78 -6.55
N LEU A 484 10.33 28.81 -6.27
CA LEU A 484 11.00 29.99 -5.73
C LEU A 484 11.07 31.15 -6.74
N CYS A 485 11.35 30.87 -8.02
CA CYS A 485 11.29 31.88 -9.09
C CYS A 485 9.89 32.49 -9.18
N ARG A 486 8.84 31.66 -9.22
CA ARG A 486 7.45 32.14 -9.27
C ARG A 486 7.06 32.97 -8.05
N ARG A 487 7.48 32.56 -6.85
CA ARG A 487 7.19 33.31 -5.62
C ARG A 487 7.84 34.69 -5.62
N SER A 488 9.10 34.75 -6.05
CA SER A 488 9.87 36.00 -6.06
C SER A 488 9.59 36.88 -7.27
N GLN A 489 8.74 36.43 -8.21
CA GLN A 489 8.53 37.03 -9.54
C GLN A 489 9.84 37.25 -10.33
N ARG A 490 10.93 36.58 -9.92
CA ARG A 490 12.23 36.70 -10.58
C ARG A 490 12.33 35.69 -11.70
N HIS A 491 12.75 36.16 -12.86
CA HIS A 491 13.07 35.30 -14.00
C HIS A 491 14.29 34.39 -13.71
N ARG A 492 15.26 34.86 -12.92
CA ARG A 492 16.49 34.13 -12.60
C ARG A 492 16.73 34.02 -11.10
N TRP A 493 17.15 32.84 -10.66
CA TRP A 493 17.62 32.58 -9.31
C TRP A 493 19.09 32.20 -9.33
N PRO A 494 19.97 32.82 -8.52
CA PRO A 494 21.40 32.53 -8.55
C PRO A 494 21.67 31.05 -8.20
N TRP A 495 22.32 30.33 -9.12
CA TRP A 495 22.64 28.92 -8.92
C TRP A 495 23.47 28.65 -7.66
N PRO A 496 24.46 29.48 -7.25
CA PRO A 496 25.19 29.27 -6.00
C PRO A 496 24.28 29.28 -4.76
N ARG A 497 23.28 30.16 -4.74
CA ARG A 497 22.28 30.23 -3.67
C ARG A 497 21.38 29.00 -3.67
N MET A 498 20.96 28.52 -4.84
CA MET A 498 20.21 27.27 -4.97
C MET A 498 21.03 26.08 -4.50
N LYS A 499 22.29 25.98 -4.93
CA LYS A 499 23.21 24.90 -4.54
C LYS A 499 23.36 24.82 -3.03
N ARG A 500 23.51 25.97 -2.34
CA ARG A 500 23.55 26.03 -0.87
C ARG A 500 22.27 25.44 -0.25
N LEU A 501 21.09 25.84 -0.71
CA LEU A 501 19.81 25.30 -0.23
C LEU A 501 19.68 23.79 -0.48
N LEU A 502 20.07 23.32 -1.67
CA LEU A 502 20.02 21.90 -2.02
C LEU A 502 20.94 21.07 -1.13
N LEU A 503 22.15 21.56 -0.83
CA LEU A 503 23.09 20.89 0.07
C LEU A 503 22.60 20.91 1.53
N THR A 504 21.96 22.00 1.97
CA THR A 504 21.42 22.10 3.33
C THR A 504 20.22 21.19 3.56
N TYR A 505 19.28 21.13 2.61
CA TYR A 505 17.97 20.52 2.84
C TYR A 505 17.75 19.17 2.15
N LEU A 506 18.33 18.95 0.96
CA LEU A 506 18.08 17.73 0.19
C LEU A 506 19.21 16.72 0.39
N PRO A 507 18.93 15.54 0.98
CA PRO A 507 19.95 14.52 1.16
C PRO A 507 20.51 14.02 -0.18
N HIS A 508 21.75 13.55 -0.17
CA HIS A 508 22.38 12.95 -1.34
C HIS A 508 21.77 11.60 -1.70
N ALA A 509 21.64 11.34 -2.99
CA ALA A 509 21.23 10.05 -3.54
C ALA A 509 22.39 9.04 -3.41
N LYS A 510 22.45 8.36 -2.26
CA LYS A 510 23.37 7.25 -1.98
C LYS A 510 22.56 6.01 -1.65
N VAL A 511 23.10 4.84 -1.99
CA VAL A 511 22.55 3.55 -1.56
C VAL A 511 22.51 3.52 -0.04
N ARG A 512 21.37 3.14 0.54
CA ARG A 512 21.18 3.00 1.99
C ARG A 512 20.95 1.56 2.42
N HIS A 513 20.55 0.72 1.47
CA HIS A 513 20.28 -0.69 1.70
C HIS A 513 21.48 -1.54 1.27
N PRO A 514 21.93 -2.50 2.10
CA PRO A 514 22.90 -3.51 1.67
C PRO A 514 22.39 -4.33 0.48
N TYR A 515 23.27 -5.15 -0.10
CA TYR A 515 22.88 -6.05 -1.18
C TYR A 515 21.88 -7.12 -0.70
N PRO A 516 20.99 -7.60 -1.58
CA PRO A 516 19.95 -8.57 -1.23
C PRO A 516 20.48 -9.81 -0.50
N ASP A 517 21.57 -10.39 -0.99
CA ASP A 517 22.20 -11.58 -0.42
C ASP A 517 22.71 -11.35 1.00
N GLN A 518 23.27 -10.17 1.27
CA GLN A 518 23.77 -9.79 2.60
C GLN A 518 22.63 -9.65 3.60
N ARG A 519 21.56 -8.94 3.22
CA ARG A 519 20.38 -8.77 4.08
C ARG A 519 19.65 -10.09 4.32
N PHE A 520 19.49 -10.89 3.28
CA PHE A 520 18.83 -12.19 3.35
C PHE A 520 19.59 -13.16 4.26
N ARG A 521 20.92 -13.27 4.10
CA ARG A 521 21.76 -14.09 4.99
C ARG A 521 21.74 -13.60 6.44
N ALA A 522 21.79 -12.29 6.66
CA ALA A 522 21.69 -11.72 8.01
C ALA A 522 20.35 -12.08 8.68
N ARG A 523 19.25 -12.07 7.91
CA ARG A 523 17.92 -12.47 8.37
C ARG A 523 17.83 -13.97 8.70
N ILE A 524 18.40 -14.84 7.87
CA ILE A 524 18.46 -16.28 8.17
C ILE A 524 19.23 -16.51 9.47
N LYS A 525 20.41 -15.89 9.62
CA LYS A 525 21.23 -16.00 10.84
C LYS A 525 20.50 -15.49 12.09
N ALA A 526 19.60 -14.52 11.95
CA ALA A 526 18.79 -13.98 13.04
C ALA A 526 17.52 -14.81 13.34
N GLY A 527 17.29 -15.93 12.65
CA GLY A 527 16.09 -16.76 12.82
C GLY A 527 14.80 -16.09 12.34
N ALA A 528 14.89 -15.12 11.43
CA ALA A 528 13.79 -14.25 11.03
C ALA A 528 13.21 -14.54 9.63
N VAL A 529 13.55 -15.69 9.03
CA VAL A 529 13.08 -16.13 7.69
C VAL A 529 12.24 -17.38 7.81
#